data_AF-A0A4Z1CF72-F1
#
_entry.id   AF-A0A4Z1CF72-F1
#
_cell.length_a   1.000
_cell.length_b   1.000
_cell.length_c   1.000
_cell.angle_alpha   90.00
_cell.angle_beta   90.00
_cell.angle_gamma   90.00
#
_symmetry.space_group_name_H-M   'P 1'
#
loop_
_entity.id
_entity.type
_entity.pdbx_description
1 polymer ?
#
loop_
_entity_poly.entity_id
_entity_poly.type
_entity_poly.pdbx_seq_one_letter_code
_entity_poly.pdbx_strand_id
1 'polypeptide(L)'
;MAPTVYDVTTWPGATVSPYYDIGLVINQIIADIKSQQSTKTTRPGAVIYIPPGHYDLRTTATIDVGFLTIKGSGHGFLSEAIRDEANTTAWIETLPGSSHVQVVNNNQVGFLVNRSADPGTNGRLNSIVFQDFCIDGVASSKPYLPGNGKTGIRVQYDTDAVRVEGMGFVYLSTALSIRNADAFNITNNFIGECGSSILMTDSSIVGKITNNYLISAWAGNSIFIENNENCLISGNSLLWGARIQMKNVNRAVITGNKFVSNFSGMIVHETPCHEQLVSGNHFRRIFGDGGPARNDDLYGMVHLNGNDNSVTANMFSFDVPAGSIVPSGATPTVVLVRGGTRNQLATNKLVSNVPVRHVLDASSTATKVLWSGTAAQVQDLTGGNASVVPTP
;
A
#
# COMPACT_ATOMS: atom_id res chain seq x y z
N MET A 1 10.76 36.83 13.11
CA MET A 1 9.79 35.74 12.86
C MET A 1 10.59 34.45 12.80
N ALA A 2 10.16 33.37 13.45
CA ALA A 2 10.88 32.09 13.37
C ALA A 2 10.97 31.65 11.90
N PRO A 3 12.12 31.15 11.41
CA PRO A 3 12.19 30.53 10.09
C PRO A 3 11.21 29.35 10.05
N THR A 4 10.34 29.31 9.04
CA THR A 4 9.39 28.22 8.82
C THR A 4 9.62 27.50 7.50
N VAL A 5 10.67 27.89 6.76
CA VAL A 5 11.07 27.28 5.49
C VAL A 5 12.58 27.04 5.55
N TYR A 6 12.97 25.81 5.36
CA TYR A 6 14.34 25.34 5.39
C TYR A 6 14.66 24.66 4.06
N ASP A 7 15.87 24.86 3.55
CA ASP A 7 16.43 24.10 2.44
C ASP A 7 17.65 23.35 2.97
N VAL A 8 17.66 22.02 2.82
CA VAL A 8 18.73 21.16 3.38
C VAL A 8 20.11 21.49 2.82
N THR A 9 20.19 22.13 1.64
CA THR A 9 21.44 22.49 0.96
C THR A 9 22.00 23.86 1.35
N THR A 10 21.16 24.76 1.87
CA THR A 10 21.57 26.14 2.18
C THR A 10 21.41 26.51 3.65
N TRP A 11 20.78 25.67 4.48
CA TRP A 11 20.58 25.99 5.89
C TRP A 11 21.92 26.04 6.65
N PRO A 12 22.31 27.19 7.23
CA PRO A 12 23.66 27.39 7.78
C PRO A 12 23.93 26.67 9.10
N GLY A 13 22.89 26.12 9.75
CA GLY A 13 23.05 25.37 11.01
C GLY A 13 23.48 23.92 10.82
N ALA A 14 23.60 23.44 9.58
CA ALA A 14 23.99 22.07 9.28
C ALA A 14 25.46 21.83 9.66
N THR A 15 25.72 20.78 10.46
CA THR A 15 27.11 20.44 10.84
C THR A 15 27.78 19.47 9.87
N VAL A 16 27.02 18.94 8.92
CA VAL A 16 27.48 18.04 7.85
C VAL A 16 26.82 18.43 6.55
N SER A 17 27.42 18.02 5.43
CA SER A 17 26.77 18.15 4.13
C SER A 17 25.50 17.29 4.07
N PRO A 18 24.38 17.78 3.51
CA PRO A 18 23.19 16.95 3.29
C PRO A 18 23.46 15.80 2.30
N TYR A 19 24.43 15.96 1.39
CA TYR A 19 24.84 14.89 0.48
C TYR A 19 25.49 13.71 1.22
N TYR A 20 26.06 13.98 2.41
CA TYR A 20 26.63 12.96 3.28
C TYR A 20 25.62 12.45 4.33
N ASP A 21 24.86 13.30 5.00
CA ASP A 21 23.84 12.79 5.93
C ASP A 21 22.65 13.74 6.03
N ILE A 22 21.73 13.65 5.06
CA ILE A 22 20.52 14.45 5.05
C ILE A 22 19.65 14.20 6.29
N GLY A 23 19.68 13.00 6.84
CA GLY A 23 18.91 12.67 8.03
C GLY A 23 19.40 13.44 9.26
N LEU A 24 20.71 13.58 9.43
CA LEU A 24 21.28 14.43 10.48
C LEU A 24 20.92 15.90 10.27
N VAL A 25 21.01 16.41 9.04
CA VAL A 25 20.62 17.80 8.70
C VAL A 25 19.15 18.05 9.04
N ILE A 26 18.24 17.13 8.68
CA ILE A 26 16.81 17.23 9.00
C ILE A 26 16.59 17.24 10.53
N ASN A 27 17.28 16.38 11.27
CA ASN A 27 17.19 16.36 12.73
C ASN A 27 17.65 17.69 13.36
N GLN A 28 18.70 18.30 12.81
CA GLN A 28 19.19 19.61 13.26
C GLN A 28 18.20 20.74 12.93
N ILE A 29 17.56 20.70 11.77
CA ILE A 29 16.48 21.62 11.41
C ILE A 29 15.29 21.46 12.38
N ILE A 30 14.88 20.24 12.70
CA ILE A 30 13.79 19.98 13.66
C ILE A 30 14.16 20.49 15.06
N ALA A 31 15.42 20.35 15.48
CA ALA A 31 15.90 20.92 16.73
C ALA A 31 15.83 22.46 16.73
N ASP A 32 16.21 23.12 15.63
CA ASP A 32 16.06 24.57 15.46
C ASP A 32 14.59 24.99 15.53
N ILE A 33 13.69 24.32 14.79
CA ILE A 33 12.24 24.56 14.84
C ILE A 33 11.73 24.51 16.29
N LYS A 34 12.10 23.47 17.05
CA LYS A 34 11.70 23.33 18.45
C LYS A 34 12.23 24.43 19.35
N SER A 35 13.45 24.91 19.10
CA SER A 35 14.05 26.01 19.86
C SER A 35 13.33 27.34 19.62
N GLN A 36 12.84 27.57 18.40
CA GLN A 36 12.15 28.80 18.00
C GLN A 36 10.65 28.76 18.33
N GLN A 37 10.03 27.58 18.31
CA GLN A 37 8.60 27.35 18.49
C GLN A 37 8.28 26.79 19.89
N SER A 38 8.66 27.53 20.93
CA SER A 38 8.67 27.01 22.30
C SER A 38 7.29 26.92 22.96
N THR A 39 6.35 27.82 22.63
CA THR A 39 5.03 27.89 23.29
C THR A 39 3.93 27.16 22.50
N LYS A 40 2.88 26.70 23.20
CA LYS A 40 1.76 25.96 22.58
C LYS A 40 1.03 26.75 21.49
N THR A 41 0.99 28.08 21.60
CA THR A 41 0.29 28.97 20.66
C THR A 41 1.20 29.51 19.55
N THR A 42 2.48 29.13 19.53
CA THR A 42 3.46 29.58 18.53
C THR A 42 4.20 28.39 17.88
N ARG A 43 3.48 27.30 17.62
CA ARG A 43 3.96 26.08 16.95
C ARG A 43 3.30 25.86 15.58
N PRO A 44 3.53 26.74 14.59
CA PRO A 44 2.96 26.58 13.25
C PRO A 44 3.56 25.41 12.46
N GLY A 45 4.64 24.77 12.94
CA GLY A 45 5.40 23.81 12.15
C GLY A 45 6.32 24.49 11.15
N ALA A 46 6.74 23.76 10.12
CA ALA A 46 7.67 24.26 9.11
C ALA A 46 7.63 23.41 7.84
N VAL A 47 8.32 23.89 6.80
CA VAL A 47 8.61 23.17 5.57
C VAL A 47 10.12 22.92 5.50
N ILE A 48 10.51 21.68 5.26
CA ILE A 48 11.87 21.28 4.93
C ILE A 48 11.88 20.86 3.46
N TYR A 49 12.59 21.61 2.64
CA TYR A 49 12.74 21.37 1.22
C TYR A 49 14.03 20.59 0.92
N ILE A 50 13.89 19.55 0.10
CA ILE A 50 14.96 18.71 -0.43
C ILE A 50 15.05 19.01 -1.94
N PRO A 51 16.00 19.82 -2.41
CA PRO A 51 16.22 20.03 -3.84
C PRO A 51 16.49 18.72 -4.60
N PRO A 52 16.41 18.69 -5.93
CA PRO A 52 16.92 17.57 -6.71
C PRO A 52 18.41 17.33 -6.46
N GLY A 53 18.79 16.08 -6.20
CA GLY A 53 20.15 15.67 -5.82
C GLY A 53 20.15 14.26 -5.24
N HIS A 54 21.36 13.71 -5.05
CA HIS A 54 21.57 12.40 -4.41
C HIS A 54 22.03 12.60 -2.98
N TYR A 55 21.22 12.14 -2.02
CA TYR A 55 21.43 12.37 -0.61
C TYR A 55 21.51 11.05 0.14
N ASP A 56 22.63 10.81 0.80
CA ASP A 56 22.72 9.70 1.73
C ASP A 56 22.02 10.06 3.06
N LEU A 57 21.19 9.14 3.55
CA LEU A 57 20.59 9.19 4.87
C LEU A 57 21.29 8.15 5.75
N ARG A 58 22.29 8.61 6.51
CA ARG A 58 23.10 7.78 7.45
C ARG A 58 22.55 7.81 8.86
N THR A 59 21.77 8.83 9.21
CA THR A 59 21.03 8.95 10.47
C THR A 59 19.53 8.93 10.20
N THR A 60 18.73 8.17 10.95
CA THR A 60 17.25 8.23 10.83
C THR A 60 16.74 9.65 11.11
N ALA A 61 15.96 10.21 10.19
CA ALA A 61 15.28 11.49 10.39
C ALA A 61 14.08 11.27 11.32
N THR A 62 14.08 11.87 12.52
CA THR A 62 13.05 11.68 13.54
C THR A 62 12.16 12.91 13.63
N ILE A 63 10.87 12.73 13.33
CA ILE A 63 9.85 13.77 13.34
C ILE A 63 9.01 13.65 14.60
N ASP A 64 9.17 14.61 15.52
CA ASP A 64 8.44 14.70 16.80
C ASP A 64 7.60 15.99 16.93
N VAL A 65 7.46 16.73 15.82
CA VAL A 65 6.67 17.97 15.72
C VAL A 65 5.52 17.82 14.70
N GLY A 66 4.36 18.39 15.03
CA GLY A 66 3.21 18.45 14.11
C GLY A 66 3.37 19.55 13.07
N PHE A 67 2.51 19.53 12.04
CA PHE A 67 2.48 20.51 10.96
C PHE A 67 3.81 20.62 10.18
N LEU A 68 4.65 19.59 10.23
CA LEU A 68 5.90 19.52 9.48
C LEU A 68 5.63 18.97 8.08
N THR A 69 6.05 19.71 7.06
CA THR A 69 6.09 19.23 5.68
C THR A 69 7.54 18.98 5.30
N ILE A 70 7.86 17.75 4.90
CA ILE A 70 9.12 17.44 4.23
C ILE A 70 8.79 17.22 2.76
N LYS A 71 9.37 18.06 1.89
CA LYS A 71 9.04 18.02 0.47
C LYS A 71 10.25 18.09 -0.46
N GLY A 72 10.11 17.50 -1.64
CA GLY A 72 11.07 17.65 -2.73
C GLY A 72 10.47 18.27 -3.99
N SER A 73 11.03 17.87 -5.14
CA SER A 73 10.67 18.33 -6.48
C SER A 73 10.52 17.19 -7.50
N GLY A 74 10.25 15.96 -7.05
CA GLY A 74 9.88 14.84 -7.91
C GLY A 74 10.09 13.47 -7.26
N HIS A 75 9.24 12.51 -7.64
CA HIS A 75 9.27 11.13 -7.14
C HIS A 75 10.48 10.31 -7.65
N GLY A 76 11.10 10.70 -8.77
CA GLY A 76 12.42 10.20 -9.16
C GLY A 76 12.56 8.68 -9.40
N PHE A 77 11.47 7.95 -9.64
CA PHE A 77 11.53 6.48 -9.75
C PHE A 77 12.30 6.05 -11.01
N LEU A 78 13.22 5.10 -10.83
CA LEU A 78 13.86 4.31 -11.88
C LEU A 78 13.76 2.83 -11.48
N SER A 79 13.50 1.95 -12.44
CA SER A 79 13.42 0.50 -12.17
C SER A 79 14.83 -0.05 -11.93
N GLU A 80 15.19 -0.21 -10.67
CA GLU A 80 16.47 -0.79 -10.27
C GLU A 80 16.50 -2.30 -10.49
N ALA A 81 15.33 -2.96 -10.43
CA ALA A 81 15.20 -4.37 -10.78
C ALA A 81 15.63 -4.66 -12.23
N ILE A 82 15.22 -3.81 -13.18
CA ILE A 82 15.65 -3.95 -14.59
C ILE A 82 17.13 -3.61 -14.71
N ARG A 83 17.59 -2.53 -14.05
CA ARG A 83 19.01 -2.13 -14.06
C ARG A 83 19.92 -3.28 -13.61
N ASP A 84 19.57 -3.94 -12.51
CA ASP A 84 20.40 -4.98 -11.89
C ASP A 84 20.42 -6.29 -12.70
N GLU A 85 19.43 -6.51 -13.56
CA GLU A 85 19.32 -7.67 -14.44
C GLU A 85 19.83 -7.38 -15.88
N ALA A 86 20.18 -6.13 -16.21
CA ALA A 86 20.54 -5.70 -17.56
C ALA A 86 22.04 -5.35 -17.71
N ASN A 87 22.52 -5.33 -18.96
CA ASN A 87 23.79 -4.67 -19.29
C ASN A 87 23.58 -3.16 -19.41
N THR A 88 24.06 -2.41 -18.43
CA THR A 88 23.85 -0.97 -18.30
C THR A 88 24.99 -0.12 -18.87
N THR A 89 25.97 -0.72 -19.56
CA THR A 89 27.14 -0.01 -20.11
C THR A 89 26.78 1.17 -21.02
N ALA A 90 25.67 1.09 -21.74
CA ALA A 90 25.19 2.13 -22.65
C ALA A 90 24.14 3.06 -22.03
N TRP A 91 23.77 2.87 -20.76
CA TRP A 91 22.76 3.69 -20.09
C TRP A 91 23.37 5.03 -19.66
N ILE A 92 22.56 6.10 -19.75
CA ILE A 92 22.96 7.43 -19.28
C ILE A 92 22.69 7.54 -17.78
N GLU A 93 21.50 7.14 -17.34
CA GLU A 93 21.10 7.11 -15.94
C GLU A 93 20.99 5.67 -15.41
N THR A 94 21.57 5.43 -14.23
CA THR A 94 21.54 4.12 -13.56
C THR A 94 21.05 4.20 -12.12
N LEU A 95 20.52 5.34 -11.70
CA LEU A 95 20.01 5.56 -10.35
C LEU A 95 18.66 6.26 -10.40
N PRO A 96 17.80 6.05 -9.38
CA PRO A 96 16.70 6.97 -9.09
C PRO A 96 17.18 8.43 -9.04
N GLY A 97 16.29 9.38 -9.31
CA GLY A 97 16.61 10.80 -9.49
C GLY A 97 15.71 11.75 -8.71
N SER A 98 15.58 12.98 -9.22
CA SER A 98 14.86 14.07 -8.53
C SER A 98 15.43 14.31 -7.13
N SER A 99 14.58 14.49 -6.11
CA SER A 99 15.00 14.64 -4.71
C SER A 99 15.26 13.25 -4.11
N HIS A 100 16.42 12.67 -4.40
CA HIS A 100 16.73 11.26 -4.16
C HIS A 100 17.42 11.02 -2.83
N VAL A 101 16.70 10.39 -1.88
CA VAL A 101 17.21 10.05 -0.55
C VAL A 101 17.50 8.55 -0.44
N GLN A 102 18.77 8.21 -0.27
CA GLN A 102 19.27 6.84 -0.15
C GLN A 102 19.36 6.42 1.31
N VAL A 103 18.60 5.41 1.72
CA VAL A 103 18.61 4.90 3.10
C VAL A 103 19.83 4.00 3.28
N VAL A 104 20.92 4.56 3.78
CA VAL A 104 22.21 3.86 4.02
C VAL A 104 22.52 3.70 5.50
N ASN A 105 21.57 4.01 6.38
CA ASN A 105 21.73 3.93 7.83
C ASN A 105 21.66 2.49 8.38
N ASN A 106 22.23 2.30 9.58
CA ASN A 106 22.24 1.01 10.28
C ASN A 106 20.88 0.64 10.90
N ASN A 107 20.06 1.65 11.22
CA ASN A 107 18.75 1.45 11.85
C ASN A 107 17.67 0.99 10.87
N GLN A 108 17.97 0.95 9.56
CA GLN A 108 17.08 0.50 8.50
C GLN A 108 15.75 1.27 8.43
N VAL A 109 15.73 2.54 8.86
CA VAL A 109 14.53 3.40 8.78
C VAL A 109 14.94 4.78 8.29
N GLY A 110 14.39 5.21 7.15
CA GLY A 110 14.64 6.55 6.60
C GLY A 110 14.05 7.64 7.49
N PHE A 111 12.73 7.74 7.51
CA PHE A 111 11.98 8.75 8.24
C PHE A 111 11.10 8.09 9.31
N LEU A 112 11.24 8.53 10.55
CA LEU A 112 10.52 8.03 11.70
C LEU A 112 9.66 9.14 12.31
N VAL A 113 8.34 9.03 12.19
CA VAL A 113 7.41 9.88 12.92
C VAL A 113 7.16 9.28 14.30
N ASN A 114 7.67 9.95 15.33
CA ASN A 114 7.71 9.41 16.68
C ASN A 114 7.78 10.53 17.73
N ARG A 115 6.71 10.69 18.53
CA ARG A 115 6.72 11.55 19.74
C ARG A 115 6.88 10.78 21.05
N SER A 116 7.08 9.45 21.00
CA SER A 116 7.37 8.54 22.13
C SER A 116 6.63 8.85 23.43
N ALA A 117 5.35 9.23 23.33
CA ALA A 117 4.57 9.67 24.48
C ALA A 117 3.09 9.33 24.28
N ASP A 118 2.39 9.10 25.39
CA ASP A 118 0.96 8.76 25.39
C ASP A 118 0.15 9.86 24.67
N PRO A 119 -0.58 9.51 23.58
CA PRO A 119 -1.43 10.43 22.86
C PRO A 119 -2.54 11.06 23.72
N GLY A 120 -3.04 10.36 24.73
CA GLY A 120 -4.05 10.88 25.65
C GLY A 120 -3.55 12.06 26.49
N THR A 121 -2.23 12.13 26.74
CA THR A 121 -1.60 13.20 27.52
C THR A 121 -0.98 14.28 26.62
N ASN A 122 -0.38 13.89 25.50
CA ASN A 122 0.42 14.79 24.66
C ASN A 122 -0.27 15.19 23.34
N GLY A 123 -1.50 14.71 23.15
CA GLY A 123 -2.21 14.76 21.88
C GLY A 123 -1.61 13.79 20.86
N ARG A 124 -2.20 13.76 19.65
CA ARG A 124 -1.66 13.08 18.47
C ARG A 124 -0.72 14.00 17.70
N LEU A 125 0.18 13.45 16.88
CA LEU A 125 0.91 14.25 15.90
C LEU A 125 -0.02 14.53 14.72
N ASN A 126 -0.19 15.82 14.38
CA ASN A 126 -1.18 16.25 13.39
C ASN A 126 -0.50 16.74 12.12
N SER A 127 -1.12 16.44 10.97
CA SER A 127 -0.83 17.09 9.69
C SER A 127 0.64 17.08 9.27
N ILE A 128 1.35 15.98 9.54
CA ILE A 128 2.67 15.74 8.98
C ILE A 128 2.51 15.35 7.51
N VAL A 129 3.32 15.96 6.65
CA VAL A 129 3.25 15.78 5.19
C VAL A 129 4.60 15.35 4.65
N PHE A 130 4.61 14.26 3.88
CA PHE A 130 5.73 13.88 3.02
C PHE A 130 5.30 14.05 1.57
N GLN A 131 6.06 14.83 0.80
CA GLN A 131 5.61 15.24 -0.52
C GLN A 131 6.71 15.29 -1.59
N ASP A 132 6.48 14.68 -2.76
CA ASP A 132 7.26 14.90 -3.99
C ASP A 132 8.78 14.63 -3.86
N PHE A 133 9.20 13.57 -3.16
CA PHE A 133 10.60 13.14 -3.16
C PHE A 133 10.74 11.61 -3.24
N CYS A 134 11.96 11.13 -3.52
CA CYS A 134 12.26 9.71 -3.70
C CYS A 134 12.97 9.13 -2.46
N ILE A 135 12.57 7.94 -2.02
CA ILE A 135 13.24 7.17 -0.98
C ILE A 135 13.67 5.82 -1.56
N ASP A 136 14.98 5.60 -1.53
CA ASP A 136 15.66 4.47 -2.14
C ASP A 136 16.30 3.56 -1.08
N GLY A 137 16.06 2.25 -1.16
CA GLY A 137 16.70 1.22 -0.35
C GLY A 137 18.09 0.80 -0.82
N VAL A 138 18.57 1.32 -1.95
CA VAL A 138 19.89 1.20 -2.60
C VAL A 138 20.16 -0.17 -3.20
N ALA A 139 19.97 -1.22 -2.41
CA ALA A 139 20.23 -2.59 -2.82
C ALA A 139 19.21 -3.51 -2.16
N SER A 140 18.52 -4.28 -2.99
CA SER A 140 17.56 -5.29 -2.57
C SER A 140 17.40 -6.29 -3.72
N SER A 141 16.70 -7.40 -3.48
CA SER A 141 16.41 -8.38 -4.53
C SER A 141 15.02 -8.94 -4.34
N LYS A 142 14.38 -9.33 -5.45
CA LYS A 142 13.04 -9.92 -5.46
C LYS A 142 13.00 -11.17 -4.55
N PRO A 143 11.99 -11.35 -3.70
CA PRO A 143 10.73 -10.59 -3.61
C PRO A 143 10.76 -9.43 -2.61
N TYR A 144 11.94 -8.93 -2.28
CA TYR A 144 12.19 -7.80 -1.37
C TYR A 144 11.68 -8.01 0.07
N LEU A 145 11.26 -9.24 0.43
CA LEU A 145 11.02 -9.68 1.80
C LEU A 145 11.76 -11.00 2.09
N PRO A 146 12.45 -11.13 3.25
CA PRO A 146 12.65 -10.08 4.27
C PRO A 146 13.47 -8.89 3.73
N GLY A 147 14.09 -9.04 2.55
CA GLY A 147 14.74 -7.96 1.81
C GLY A 147 15.92 -7.38 2.57
N ASN A 148 16.16 -6.08 2.41
CA ASN A 148 17.22 -5.34 3.09
C ASN A 148 16.83 -4.85 4.50
N GLY A 149 15.64 -5.19 4.99
CA GLY A 149 15.06 -4.74 6.26
C GLY A 149 14.65 -3.27 6.29
N LYS A 150 14.91 -2.50 5.23
CA LYS A 150 14.76 -1.04 5.23
C LYS A 150 13.30 -0.62 5.10
N THR A 151 12.92 0.34 5.94
CA THR A 151 11.63 1.04 5.88
C THR A 151 11.83 2.48 5.42
N GLY A 152 11.07 2.93 4.42
CA GLY A 152 11.15 4.31 3.93
C GLY A 152 10.62 5.29 4.97
N ILE A 153 9.31 5.23 5.24
CA ILE A 153 8.62 6.03 6.26
C ILE A 153 7.95 5.10 7.27
N ARG A 154 8.19 5.35 8.55
CA ARG A 154 7.52 4.66 9.67
C ARG A 154 6.87 5.66 10.62
N VAL A 155 5.57 5.51 10.84
CA VAL A 155 4.80 6.25 11.85
C VAL A 155 4.48 5.31 12.99
N GLN A 156 5.02 5.60 14.18
CA GLN A 156 5.03 4.65 15.31
C GLN A 156 3.90 4.89 16.33
N TYR A 157 3.31 6.07 16.34
CA TYR A 157 2.27 6.45 17.31
C TYR A 157 1.10 7.12 16.60
N ASP A 158 0.01 7.30 17.35
CA ASP A 158 -1.24 7.88 16.87
C ASP A 158 -1.01 9.22 16.17
N THR A 159 -1.53 9.28 14.94
CA THR A 159 -1.49 10.47 14.10
C THR A 159 -2.87 10.85 13.64
N ASP A 160 -3.02 12.12 13.30
CA ASP A 160 -4.22 12.68 12.71
C ASP A 160 -3.84 13.45 11.44
N ALA A 161 -4.58 13.24 10.36
CA ALA A 161 -4.41 13.93 9.09
C ALA A 161 -2.99 13.83 8.49
N VAL A 162 -2.29 12.71 8.68
CA VAL A 162 -1.02 12.43 7.99
C VAL A 162 -1.24 12.36 6.48
N ARG A 163 -0.31 12.95 5.72
CA ARG A 163 -0.34 12.97 4.25
C ARG A 163 0.96 12.45 3.65
N VAL A 164 0.84 11.55 2.68
CA VAL A 164 1.95 11.03 1.88
C VAL A 164 1.56 11.17 0.41
N GLU A 165 2.17 12.13 -0.28
CA GLU A 165 1.69 12.64 -1.57
C GLU A 165 2.79 12.73 -2.62
N GLY A 166 2.58 12.20 -3.83
CA GLY A 166 3.53 12.40 -4.94
C GLY A 166 4.91 11.75 -4.73
N MET A 167 5.03 10.83 -3.78
CA MET A 167 6.31 10.23 -3.38
C MET A 167 6.76 9.14 -4.35
N GLY A 168 8.07 8.90 -4.41
CA GLY A 168 8.67 7.72 -5.02
C GLY A 168 9.31 6.83 -3.96
N PHE A 169 9.09 5.53 -4.06
CA PHE A 169 9.72 4.53 -3.19
C PHE A 169 10.22 3.36 -4.04
N VAL A 170 11.46 2.95 -3.79
CA VAL A 170 12.12 1.87 -4.53
C VAL A 170 13.05 1.07 -3.63
N TYR A 171 13.13 -0.25 -3.86
CA TYR A 171 14.11 -1.15 -3.23
C TYR A 171 14.04 -1.24 -1.69
N LEU A 172 12.91 -0.93 -1.08
CA LEU A 172 12.71 -1.04 0.37
C LEU A 172 12.01 -2.35 0.74
N SER A 173 12.34 -2.96 1.88
CA SER A 173 11.50 -4.03 2.45
C SER A 173 10.08 -3.54 2.73
N THR A 174 9.95 -2.32 3.25
CA THR A 174 8.66 -1.66 3.50
C THR A 174 8.75 -0.20 3.04
N ALA A 175 7.91 0.22 2.09
CA ALA A 175 7.91 1.62 1.68
C ALA A 175 7.31 2.53 2.78
N LEU A 176 6.08 2.21 3.20
CA LEU A 176 5.32 2.99 4.17
C LEU A 176 4.66 2.10 5.23
N SER A 177 4.92 2.39 6.51
CA SER A 177 4.24 1.76 7.64
C SER A 177 3.64 2.83 8.54
N ILE A 178 2.32 2.81 8.73
CA ILE A 178 1.60 3.75 9.58
C ILE A 178 0.76 3.02 10.61
N ARG A 179 1.07 3.26 11.89
CA ARG A 179 0.32 2.76 13.03
C ARG A 179 -0.71 3.79 13.50
N ASN A 180 -1.89 3.35 13.93
CA ASN A 180 -2.88 4.17 14.64
C ASN A 180 -3.26 5.47 13.92
N ALA A 181 -3.59 5.36 12.62
CA ALA A 181 -3.83 6.52 11.77
C ALA A 181 -5.30 6.97 11.77
N ASP A 182 -5.55 8.25 12.05
CA ASP A 182 -6.84 8.92 11.86
C ASP A 182 -6.75 9.91 10.69
N ALA A 183 -7.81 10.03 9.89
CA ALA A 183 -7.92 11.01 8.80
C ALA A 183 -6.77 10.98 7.77
N PHE A 184 -6.13 9.83 7.55
CA PHE A 184 -4.94 9.72 6.71
C PHE A 184 -5.24 9.91 5.21
N ASN A 185 -4.29 10.47 4.46
CA ASN A 185 -4.35 10.59 3.01
C ASN A 185 -3.04 10.09 2.37
N ILE A 186 -3.11 8.98 1.63
CA ILE A 186 -1.98 8.43 0.88
C ILE A 186 -2.35 8.49 -0.59
N THR A 187 -1.77 9.43 -1.35
CA THR A 187 -2.21 9.67 -2.72
C THR A 187 -1.13 10.01 -3.73
N ASN A 188 -1.36 9.65 -4.99
CA ASN A 188 -0.48 9.98 -6.12
C ASN A 188 0.96 9.50 -5.96
N ASN A 189 1.20 8.45 -5.17
CA ASN A 189 2.54 7.92 -4.95
C ASN A 189 2.89 6.86 -6.01
N PHE A 190 4.18 6.72 -6.30
CA PHE A 190 4.75 5.61 -7.05
C PHE A 190 5.58 4.74 -6.10
N ILE A 191 5.07 3.55 -5.78
CA ILE A 191 5.74 2.59 -4.90
C ILE A 191 6.02 1.33 -5.72
N GLY A 192 7.27 1.15 -6.14
CA GLY A 192 7.68 0.00 -6.95
C GLY A 192 8.85 -0.74 -6.34
N GLU A 193 8.95 -2.04 -6.62
CA GLU A 193 10.13 -2.84 -6.25
C GLU A 193 10.41 -2.84 -4.74
N CYS A 194 9.34 -2.75 -3.97
CA CYS A 194 9.35 -2.86 -2.52
C CYS A 194 8.74 -4.19 -2.10
N GLY A 195 9.15 -4.67 -0.92
CA GLY A 195 8.60 -5.87 -0.31
C GLY A 195 7.11 -5.72 -0.02
N SER A 196 6.80 -4.75 0.83
CA SER A 196 5.44 -4.24 1.01
C SER A 196 5.38 -2.74 0.72
N SER A 197 4.28 -2.30 0.10
CA SER A 197 4.08 -0.90 -0.26
C SER A 197 3.49 -0.12 0.92
N ILE A 198 2.23 -0.38 1.29
CA ILE A 198 1.55 0.36 2.37
C ILE A 198 1.10 -0.62 3.45
N LEU A 199 1.55 -0.41 4.69
CA LEU A 199 1.13 -1.15 5.87
C LEU A 199 0.42 -0.21 6.85
N MET A 200 -0.87 -0.42 7.07
CA MET A 200 -1.68 0.27 8.08
C MET A 200 -1.91 -0.68 9.26
N THR A 201 -1.24 -0.47 10.38
CA THR A 201 -1.16 -1.45 11.48
C THR A 201 -1.86 -0.99 12.76
N ASP A 202 -2.17 -1.97 13.61
CA ASP A 202 -2.83 -1.85 14.91
C ASP A 202 -4.26 -1.31 14.84
N SER A 203 -4.48 -0.07 14.41
CA SER A 203 -5.81 0.49 14.17
C SER A 203 -5.74 1.69 13.24
N SER A 204 -6.81 1.97 12.51
CA SER A 204 -6.94 3.23 11.78
C SER A 204 -8.42 3.58 11.52
N ILE A 205 -8.73 4.83 11.22
CA ILE A 205 -10.12 5.25 10.99
C ILE A 205 -10.19 6.38 9.97
N VAL A 206 -11.23 6.35 9.12
CA VAL A 206 -11.65 7.44 8.21
C VAL A 206 -10.48 8.00 7.39
N GLY A 207 -9.85 7.16 6.57
CA GLY A 207 -8.73 7.60 5.71
C GLY A 207 -8.86 7.12 4.28
N LYS A 208 -7.98 7.61 3.40
CA LYS A 208 -8.01 7.28 1.98
C LYS A 208 -6.64 6.90 1.42
N ILE A 209 -6.64 5.87 0.57
CA ILE A 209 -5.50 5.40 -0.22
C ILE A 209 -5.92 5.51 -1.68
N THR A 210 -5.44 6.54 -2.39
CA THR A 210 -6.00 6.89 -3.70
C THR A 210 -4.99 7.24 -4.77
N ASN A 211 -5.24 6.85 -6.02
CA ASN A 211 -4.42 7.24 -7.19
C ASN A 211 -2.94 6.82 -7.10
N ASN A 212 -2.61 5.73 -6.40
CA ASN A 212 -1.23 5.26 -6.28
C ASN A 212 -0.89 4.22 -7.35
N TYR A 213 0.37 4.18 -7.78
CA TYR A 213 0.97 3.02 -8.44
C TYR A 213 1.63 2.15 -7.38
N LEU A 214 1.14 0.92 -7.19
CA LEU A 214 1.62 -0.04 -6.20
C LEU A 214 2.11 -1.31 -6.92
N ILE A 215 3.41 -1.38 -7.14
CA ILE A 215 4.07 -2.45 -7.90
C ILE A 215 4.86 -3.30 -6.91
N SER A 216 4.14 -4.16 -6.19
CA SER A 216 4.68 -4.97 -5.09
C SER A 216 5.04 -6.38 -5.59
N ALA A 217 6.09 -6.96 -5.01
CA ALA A 217 6.43 -8.36 -5.28
C ALA A 217 5.49 -9.35 -4.57
N TRP A 218 5.58 -10.63 -4.93
CA TRP A 218 4.67 -11.68 -4.47
C TRP A 218 4.83 -12.09 -3.00
N ALA A 219 5.81 -11.56 -2.25
CA ALA A 219 6.01 -11.89 -0.83
C ALA A 219 5.38 -10.90 0.16
N GLY A 220 5.11 -9.64 -0.23
CA GLY A 220 4.45 -8.65 0.64
C GLY A 220 3.16 -8.06 0.08
N ASN A 221 2.65 -6.98 0.66
CA ASN A 221 1.34 -6.45 0.31
C ASN A 221 1.44 -5.13 -0.45
N SER A 222 0.57 -4.93 -1.44
CA SER A 222 0.36 -3.58 -1.99
C SER A 222 -0.30 -2.69 -0.94
N ILE A 223 -1.34 -3.22 -0.29
CA ILE A 223 -1.95 -2.60 0.88
C ILE A 223 -2.21 -3.70 1.90
N PHE A 224 -1.67 -3.55 3.10
CA PHE A 224 -2.12 -4.26 4.28
C PHE A 224 -2.83 -3.26 5.18
N ILE A 225 -3.98 -3.65 5.72
CA ILE A 225 -4.72 -2.82 6.66
C ILE A 225 -5.45 -3.67 7.69
N GLU A 226 -5.30 -3.34 8.96
CA GLU A 226 -6.00 -4.03 10.05
C GLU A 226 -6.76 -3.07 10.98
N ASN A 227 -7.83 -3.59 11.58
CA ASN A 227 -8.67 -2.89 12.56
C ASN A 227 -9.07 -1.48 12.08
N ASN A 228 -9.45 -1.39 10.80
CA ASN A 228 -9.84 -0.13 10.17
C ASN A 228 -11.36 0.01 10.05
N GLU A 229 -11.80 1.25 10.18
CA GLU A 229 -13.19 1.65 10.04
C GLU A 229 -13.30 2.79 8.99
N ASN A 230 -14.20 2.63 8.00
CA ASN A 230 -14.56 3.66 7.01
C ASN A 230 -13.43 4.15 6.08
N CYS A 231 -12.49 3.30 5.64
CA CYS A 231 -11.49 3.72 4.65
C CYS A 231 -12.00 3.70 3.20
N LEU A 232 -11.43 4.59 2.38
CA LEU A 232 -11.61 4.63 0.92
C LEU A 232 -10.32 4.17 0.22
N ILE A 233 -10.41 3.13 -0.60
CA ILE A 233 -9.32 2.66 -1.45
C ILE A 233 -9.77 2.79 -2.91
N SER A 234 -9.30 3.81 -3.62
CA SER A 234 -9.81 4.10 -4.97
C SER A 234 -8.81 4.63 -5.98
N GLY A 235 -9.02 4.32 -7.26
CA GLY A 235 -8.18 4.85 -8.34
C GLY A 235 -6.74 4.33 -8.35
N ASN A 236 -6.41 3.30 -7.57
CA ASN A 236 -5.06 2.76 -7.52
C ASN A 236 -4.80 1.78 -8.67
N SER A 237 -3.56 1.76 -9.16
CA SER A 237 -3.05 0.73 -10.07
C SER A 237 -2.12 -0.20 -9.31
N LEU A 238 -2.56 -1.43 -9.07
CA LEU A 238 -1.83 -2.47 -8.36
C LEU A 238 -1.32 -3.52 -9.37
N LEU A 239 -0.02 -3.82 -9.33
CA LEU A 239 0.64 -4.67 -10.32
C LEU A 239 1.50 -5.76 -9.68
N TRP A 240 1.70 -6.84 -10.45
CA TRP A 240 2.58 -7.99 -10.19
C TRP A 240 2.12 -8.92 -9.05
N GLY A 241 2.35 -8.52 -7.81
CA GLY A 241 1.82 -9.18 -6.60
C GLY A 241 0.59 -8.47 -6.04
N ALA A 242 -0.22 -7.85 -6.91
CA ALA A 242 -1.31 -6.96 -6.53
C ALA A 242 -2.20 -7.57 -5.44
N ARG A 243 -2.19 -6.96 -4.25
CA ARG A 243 -2.88 -7.50 -3.06
C ARG A 243 -3.27 -6.42 -2.07
N ILE A 244 -4.56 -6.40 -1.74
CA ILE A 244 -5.12 -5.71 -0.58
C ILE A 244 -5.48 -6.79 0.45
N GLN A 245 -4.75 -6.84 1.56
CA GLN A 245 -4.97 -7.76 2.66
C GLN A 245 -5.58 -7.01 3.84
N MET A 246 -6.73 -7.50 4.29
CA MET A 246 -7.56 -6.89 5.32
C MET A 246 -7.74 -7.82 6.50
N LYS A 247 -7.65 -7.26 7.70
CA LYS A 247 -7.89 -7.97 8.96
C LYS A 247 -8.78 -7.13 9.86
N ASN A 248 -10.00 -7.57 10.13
CA ASN A 248 -10.99 -6.85 10.95
C ASN A 248 -11.22 -5.42 10.43
N VAL A 249 -11.44 -5.29 9.13
CA VAL A 249 -11.74 -4.02 8.47
C VAL A 249 -13.24 -3.94 8.22
N ASN A 250 -13.85 -2.78 8.46
CA ASN A 250 -15.29 -2.60 8.32
C ASN A 250 -15.62 -1.33 7.53
N ARG A 251 -16.70 -1.41 6.73
CA ARG A 251 -17.25 -0.29 5.95
C ARG A 251 -16.24 0.38 5.03
N ALA A 252 -15.28 -0.37 4.47
CA ALA A 252 -14.40 0.19 3.47
C ALA A 252 -15.07 0.23 2.10
N VAL A 253 -14.67 1.22 1.31
CA VAL A 253 -15.06 1.37 -0.09
C VAL A 253 -13.84 1.12 -0.96
N ILE A 254 -13.86 0.04 -1.73
CA ILE A 254 -12.78 -0.37 -2.65
C ILE A 254 -13.31 -0.21 -4.07
N THR A 255 -12.97 0.88 -4.73
CA THR A 255 -13.61 1.23 -6.02
C THR A 255 -12.69 1.87 -7.05
N GLY A 256 -12.93 1.58 -8.33
CA GLY A 256 -12.17 2.20 -9.43
C GLY A 256 -10.69 1.83 -9.45
N ASN A 257 -10.29 0.70 -8.85
CA ASN A 257 -8.91 0.23 -8.87
C ASN A 257 -8.66 -0.73 -10.03
N LYS A 258 -7.42 -0.75 -10.51
CA LYS A 258 -6.92 -1.72 -11.50
C LYS A 258 -5.96 -2.69 -10.83
N PHE A 259 -6.33 -3.96 -10.78
CA PHE A 259 -5.50 -5.05 -10.28
C PHE A 259 -4.96 -5.86 -11.46
N VAL A 260 -3.64 -6.02 -11.53
CA VAL A 260 -2.98 -6.96 -12.44
C VAL A 260 -2.05 -7.82 -11.59
N SER A 261 -2.34 -9.11 -11.44
CA SER A 261 -1.56 -10.01 -10.60
C SER A 261 -1.20 -11.29 -11.31
N ASN A 262 -0.01 -11.82 -11.01
CA ASN A 262 0.37 -13.17 -11.36
C ASN A 262 -0.25 -14.22 -10.41
N PHE A 263 -0.91 -13.77 -9.33
CA PHE A 263 -1.34 -14.60 -8.21
C PHE A 263 -2.81 -14.36 -7.83
N SER A 264 -3.43 -15.37 -7.23
CA SER A 264 -4.73 -15.26 -6.54
C SER A 264 -4.63 -14.44 -5.25
N GLY A 265 -5.78 -14.07 -4.68
CA GLY A 265 -5.86 -13.28 -3.45
C GLY A 265 -5.48 -11.82 -3.67
N MET A 266 -6.11 -11.16 -4.64
CA MET A 266 -5.96 -9.73 -4.91
C MET A 266 -6.69 -8.87 -3.87
N ILE A 267 -7.83 -9.35 -3.36
CA ILE A 267 -8.48 -8.83 -2.16
C ILE A 267 -8.66 -10.00 -1.21
N VAL A 268 -8.18 -9.85 0.03
CA VAL A 268 -8.22 -10.92 1.02
C VAL A 268 -8.73 -10.41 2.36
N HIS A 269 -9.86 -10.96 2.80
CA HIS A 269 -10.32 -10.87 4.18
C HIS A 269 -9.65 -12.00 4.96
N GLU A 270 -8.53 -11.70 5.63
CA GLU A 270 -7.79 -12.67 6.45
C GLU A 270 -8.58 -13.07 7.70
N THR A 271 -9.21 -12.10 8.33
CA THR A 271 -10.21 -12.28 9.39
C THR A 271 -11.55 -11.67 8.96
N PRO A 272 -12.65 -11.88 9.69
CA PRO A 272 -13.93 -11.31 9.33
C PRO A 272 -13.84 -9.80 9.09
N CYS A 273 -14.26 -9.38 7.90
CA CYS A 273 -14.40 -7.98 7.49
C CYS A 273 -15.83 -7.77 7.01
N HIS A 274 -16.46 -6.67 7.45
CA HIS A 274 -17.91 -6.49 7.31
C HIS A 274 -18.27 -5.25 6.51
N GLU A 275 -19.44 -5.29 5.86
CA GLU A 275 -20.06 -4.13 5.23
C GLU A 275 -19.18 -3.47 4.16
N GLN A 276 -18.31 -4.26 3.51
CA GLN A 276 -17.40 -3.78 2.48
C GLN A 276 -18.15 -3.49 1.17
N LEU A 277 -17.81 -2.41 0.49
CA LEU A 277 -18.21 -2.16 -0.90
C LEU A 277 -17.03 -2.33 -1.84
N VAL A 278 -17.00 -3.42 -2.60
CA VAL A 278 -16.02 -3.70 -3.65
C VAL A 278 -16.69 -3.51 -5.01
N SER A 279 -16.52 -2.34 -5.62
CA SER A 279 -17.30 -1.98 -6.81
C SER A 279 -16.53 -1.25 -7.90
N GLY A 280 -16.82 -1.53 -9.17
CA GLY A 280 -16.24 -0.79 -10.30
C GLY A 280 -14.73 -0.98 -10.44
N ASN A 281 -14.19 -2.12 -10.00
CA ASN A 281 -12.77 -2.44 -10.16
C ASN A 281 -12.54 -3.33 -11.39
N HIS A 282 -11.33 -3.29 -11.94
CA HIS A 282 -10.88 -4.22 -12.97
C HIS A 282 -9.81 -5.15 -12.39
N PHE A 283 -10.12 -6.44 -12.32
CA PHE A 283 -9.19 -7.47 -11.90
C PHE A 283 -8.67 -8.27 -13.10
N ARG A 284 -7.34 -8.45 -13.18
CA ARG A 284 -6.68 -9.25 -14.20
C ARG A 284 -5.71 -10.23 -13.55
N ARG A 285 -6.05 -11.52 -13.55
CA ARG A 285 -5.15 -12.62 -13.17
C ARG A 285 -4.47 -13.11 -14.44
N ILE A 286 -3.15 -13.01 -14.51
CA ILE A 286 -2.34 -13.54 -15.63
C ILE A 286 -1.35 -14.58 -15.13
N PHE A 287 -0.84 -15.44 -15.99
CA PHE A 287 0.37 -16.21 -15.69
C PHE A 287 1.62 -15.35 -15.90
N GLY A 288 2.60 -15.47 -15.02
CA GLY A 288 3.83 -14.71 -15.10
C GLY A 288 4.88 -15.23 -14.14
N ASP A 289 5.94 -14.45 -13.98
CA ASP A 289 7.09 -14.75 -13.14
C ASP A 289 6.81 -14.59 -11.63
N GLY A 290 7.66 -15.22 -10.81
CA GLY A 290 7.66 -15.14 -9.35
C GLY A 290 7.64 -16.51 -8.65
N GLY A 291 7.87 -16.48 -7.34
CA GLY A 291 7.94 -17.67 -6.47
C GLY A 291 6.61 -18.40 -6.32
N PRO A 292 6.55 -19.50 -5.55
CA PRO A 292 5.32 -20.27 -5.43
C PRO A 292 4.19 -19.36 -4.95
N ALA A 293 3.01 -19.50 -5.57
CA ALA A 293 1.87 -18.69 -5.22
C ALA A 293 1.54 -18.87 -3.72
N ARG A 294 1.34 -17.76 -2.99
CA ARG A 294 0.91 -17.82 -1.57
C ARG A 294 -0.40 -18.59 -1.40
N ASN A 295 -1.25 -18.47 -2.42
CA ASN A 295 -2.57 -19.01 -2.50
C ASN A 295 -2.73 -19.68 -3.87
N ASP A 296 -3.41 -20.82 -3.90
CA ASP A 296 -3.75 -21.50 -5.15
C ASP A 296 -4.87 -20.76 -5.92
N ASP A 297 -5.26 -21.27 -7.09
CA ASP A 297 -6.34 -20.71 -7.90
C ASP A 297 -7.74 -21.02 -7.36
N LEU A 298 -7.88 -21.84 -6.30
CA LEU A 298 -9.17 -22.07 -5.61
C LEU A 298 -9.45 -21.02 -4.55
N TYR A 299 -8.41 -20.33 -4.05
CA TYR A 299 -8.51 -19.29 -3.04
C TYR A 299 -9.33 -18.05 -3.48
N GLY A 300 -9.47 -17.85 -4.79
CA GLY A 300 -10.19 -16.71 -5.35
C GLY A 300 -9.29 -15.52 -5.67
N MET A 301 -9.62 -14.78 -6.72
CA MET A 301 -9.07 -13.42 -6.93
C MET A 301 -9.55 -12.47 -5.82
N VAL A 302 -10.79 -12.65 -5.37
CA VAL A 302 -11.38 -12.00 -4.20
C VAL A 302 -11.80 -13.07 -3.20
N HIS A 303 -11.26 -13.01 -1.99
CA HIS A 303 -11.55 -13.92 -0.88
C HIS A 303 -12.31 -13.16 0.22
N LEU A 304 -13.62 -13.41 0.32
CA LEU A 304 -14.50 -12.78 1.31
C LEU A 304 -14.66 -13.66 2.55
N ASN A 305 -14.48 -13.06 3.70
CA ASN A 305 -14.80 -13.62 5.00
C ASN A 305 -15.47 -12.52 5.83
N GLY A 306 -16.72 -12.71 6.23
CA GLY A 306 -17.50 -11.73 6.98
C GLY A 306 -18.88 -11.47 6.39
N ASN A 307 -19.56 -10.46 6.90
CA ASN A 307 -20.99 -10.26 6.68
C ASN A 307 -21.27 -9.00 5.87
N ASP A 308 -22.40 -9.02 5.15
CA ASP A 308 -22.98 -7.84 4.50
C ASP A 308 -22.02 -7.15 3.51
N ASN A 309 -21.06 -7.89 2.95
CA ASN A 309 -20.14 -7.37 1.94
C ASN A 309 -20.79 -7.40 0.55
N SER A 310 -20.53 -6.38 -0.26
CA SER A 310 -21.01 -6.28 -1.64
C SER A 310 -19.82 -6.28 -2.61
N VAL A 311 -19.76 -7.26 -3.50
CA VAL A 311 -18.85 -7.30 -4.66
C VAL A 311 -19.71 -7.11 -5.90
N THR A 312 -19.71 -5.90 -6.46
CA THR A 312 -20.66 -5.51 -7.49
C THR A 312 -20.05 -4.75 -8.65
N ALA A 313 -20.57 -4.90 -9.87
CA ALA A 313 -20.14 -4.13 -11.04
C ALA A 313 -18.61 -4.18 -11.32
N ASN A 314 -17.95 -5.30 -11.01
CA ASN A 314 -16.52 -5.48 -11.31
C ASN A 314 -16.31 -6.24 -12.62
N MET A 315 -15.15 -6.03 -13.25
CA MET A 315 -14.66 -6.82 -14.37
C MET A 315 -13.57 -7.77 -13.90
N PHE A 316 -13.74 -9.06 -14.14
CA PHE A 316 -12.74 -10.10 -13.85
C PHE A 316 -12.24 -10.71 -15.15
N SER A 317 -10.94 -10.57 -15.41
CA SER A 317 -10.22 -11.20 -16.51
C SER A 317 -9.27 -12.25 -15.96
N PHE A 318 -9.45 -13.51 -16.35
CA PHE A 318 -8.60 -14.63 -15.94
C PHE A 318 -7.91 -15.25 -17.16
N ASP A 319 -6.60 -15.12 -17.23
CA ASP A 319 -5.79 -15.54 -18.39
C ASP A 319 -4.57 -16.32 -17.92
N VAL A 320 -4.77 -17.61 -17.68
CA VAL A 320 -3.75 -18.53 -17.16
C VAL A 320 -3.76 -19.78 -18.02
N PRO A 321 -2.61 -20.26 -18.53
CA PRO A 321 -2.57 -21.52 -19.25
C PRO A 321 -3.14 -22.66 -18.39
N ALA A 322 -3.96 -23.53 -18.97
CA ALA A 322 -4.63 -24.60 -18.21
C ALA A 322 -3.65 -25.49 -17.43
N GLY A 323 -2.47 -25.76 -18.00
CA GLY A 323 -1.41 -26.53 -17.34
C GLY A 323 -0.67 -25.79 -16.21
N SER A 324 -0.94 -24.50 -16.02
CA SER A 324 -0.36 -23.66 -14.96
C SER A 324 -1.35 -23.36 -13.84
N ILE A 325 -2.55 -23.94 -13.89
CA ILE A 325 -3.54 -23.82 -12.82
C ILE A 325 -3.11 -24.65 -11.62
N VAL A 326 -3.23 -24.08 -10.43
CA VAL A 326 -2.91 -24.74 -9.16
C VAL A 326 -4.18 -24.84 -8.30
N PRO A 327 -4.56 -26.03 -7.78
CA PRO A 327 -3.99 -27.33 -8.11
C PRO A 327 -4.35 -27.77 -9.52
N SER A 328 -3.52 -28.66 -10.11
CA SER A 328 -3.70 -29.14 -11.48
C SER A 328 -5.10 -29.72 -11.71
N GLY A 329 -5.74 -29.33 -12.82
CA GLY A 329 -7.08 -29.78 -13.20
C GLY A 329 -8.23 -29.10 -12.46
N ALA A 330 -7.95 -28.21 -11.50
CA ALA A 330 -8.99 -27.41 -10.86
C ALA A 330 -9.63 -26.42 -11.83
N THR A 331 -10.89 -26.06 -11.56
CA THR A 331 -11.53 -24.88 -12.15
C THR A 331 -11.29 -23.70 -11.21
N PRO A 332 -10.55 -22.65 -11.63
CA PRO A 332 -10.23 -21.48 -10.82
C PRO A 332 -11.45 -20.77 -10.25
N THR A 333 -11.27 -20.22 -9.05
CA THR A 333 -12.25 -19.40 -8.37
C THR A 333 -11.98 -17.92 -8.66
N VAL A 334 -13.01 -17.17 -9.03
CA VAL A 334 -12.95 -15.71 -9.21
C VAL A 334 -13.24 -15.01 -7.89
N VAL A 335 -14.40 -15.29 -7.31
CA VAL A 335 -14.77 -14.82 -5.96
C VAL A 335 -15.07 -16.04 -5.11
N LEU A 336 -14.36 -16.16 -3.99
CA LEU A 336 -14.67 -17.12 -2.94
C LEU A 336 -15.39 -16.38 -1.81
N VAL A 337 -16.65 -16.72 -1.57
CA VAL A 337 -17.35 -16.37 -0.33
C VAL A 337 -17.02 -17.45 0.68
N ARG A 338 -15.90 -17.28 1.39
CA ARG A 338 -15.37 -18.27 2.32
C ARG A 338 -16.28 -18.50 3.52
N GLY A 339 -17.01 -17.47 3.97
CA GLY A 339 -17.93 -17.56 5.08
C GLY A 339 -18.61 -16.23 5.40
N GLY A 340 -19.56 -16.28 6.35
CA GLY A 340 -20.37 -15.13 6.79
C GLY A 340 -21.73 -15.04 6.12
N THR A 341 -22.50 -14.00 6.45
CA THR A 341 -23.92 -13.91 6.08
C THR A 341 -24.24 -12.70 5.22
N ARG A 342 -25.25 -12.84 4.34
CA ARG A 342 -25.83 -11.76 3.54
C ARG A 342 -24.83 -11.02 2.64
N ASN A 343 -23.76 -11.71 2.22
CA ASN A 343 -22.88 -11.19 1.18
C ASN A 343 -23.64 -11.11 -0.15
N GLN A 344 -23.23 -10.16 -1.01
CA GLN A 344 -23.85 -9.94 -2.31
C GLN A 344 -22.79 -9.93 -3.41
N LEU A 345 -22.99 -10.76 -4.43
CA LEU A 345 -22.28 -10.71 -5.70
C LEU A 345 -23.28 -10.24 -6.77
N ALA A 346 -23.09 -9.07 -7.36
CA ALA A 346 -24.03 -8.53 -8.35
C ALA A 346 -23.33 -7.96 -9.59
N THR A 347 -23.90 -8.20 -10.78
CA THR A 347 -23.45 -7.57 -12.04
C THR A 347 -21.94 -7.64 -12.32
N ASN A 348 -21.27 -8.69 -11.85
CA ASN A 348 -19.86 -8.89 -12.12
C ASN A 348 -19.67 -9.57 -13.49
N LYS A 349 -18.77 -9.04 -14.31
CA LYS A 349 -18.46 -9.60 -15.63
C LYS A 349 -17.24 -10.51 -15.55
N LEU A 350 -17.38 -11.71 -16.11
CA LEU A 350 -16.32 -12.71 -16.19
C LEU A 350 -15.83 -12.84 -17.63
N VAL A 351 -14.51 -12.78 -17.83
CA VAL A 351 -13.83 -13.11 -19.08
C VAL A 351 -12.67 -14.02 -18.74
N SER A 352 -12.60 -15.19 -19.36
CA SER A 352 -11.55 -16.16 -19.06
C SER A 352 -11.16 -17.03 -20.24
N ASN A 353 -9.90 -17.45 -20.28
CA ASN A 353 -9.37 -18.39 -21.28
C ASN A 353 -9.65 -19.87 -20.94
N VAL A 354 -10.06 -20.14 -19.70
CA VAL A 354 -10.47 -21.45 -19.16
C VAL A 354 -11.80 -21.31 -18.41
N PRO A 355 -12.52 -22.40 -18.10
CA PRO A 355 -13.67 -22.32 -17.20
C PRO A 355 -13.26 -21.74 -15.84
N VAL A 356 -14.09 -20.85 -15.28
CA VAL A 356 -13.92 -20.24 -13.95
C VAL A 356 -15.26 -20.17 -13.23
N ARG A 357 -15.25 -19.97 -11.90
CA ARG A 357 -16.48 -19.93 -11.10
C ARG A 357 -16.40 -18.96 -9.91
N HIS A 358 -17.56 -18.54 -9.43
CA HIS A 358 -17.74 -18.09 -8.06
C HIS A 358 -18.04 -19.29 -7.17
N VAL A 359 -17.51 -19.27 -5.95
CA VAL A 359 -17.74 -20.34 -4.97
C VAL A 359 -18.35 -19.74 -3.71
N LEU A 360 -19.50 -20.29 -3.32
CA LEU A 360 -20.14 -20.02 -2.04
C LEU A 360 -19.82 -21.20 -1.14
N ASP A 361 -18.94 -21.02 -0.16
CA ASP A 361 -18.58 -22.09 0.76
C ASP A 361 -19.74 -22.46 1.69
N ALA A 362 -19.73 -23.68 2.22
CA ALA A 362 -20.78 -24.22 3.09
C ALA A 362 -20.99 -23.40 4.37
N SER A 363 -19.99 -22.64 4.81
CA SER A 363 -20.10 -21.76 5.98
C SER A 363 -20.74 -20.39 5.68
N SER A 364 -21.02 -20.08 4.41
CA SER A 364 -21.73 -18.87 4.02
C SER A 364 -23.26 -19.07 4.06
N THR A 365 -24.00 -18.02 4.40
CA THR A 365 -25.47 -18.07 4.53
C THR A 365 -26.13 -16.84 3.93
N ALA A 366 -27.33 -17.00 3.38
CA ALA A 366 -28.12 -15.91 2.79
C ALA A 366 -27.36 -15.06 1.74
N THR A 367 -26.34 -15.63 1.09
CA THR A 367 -25.58 -14.95 0.03
C THR A 367 -26.47 -14.77 -1.19
N LYS A 368 -26.43 -13.58 -1.79
CA LYS A 368 -27.17 -13.25 -3.01
C LYS A 368 -26.21 -13.17 -4.19
N VAL A 369 -26.44 -13.95 -5.24
CA VAL A 369 -25.67 -13.89 -6.49
C VAL A 369 -26.61 -13.50 -7.62
N LEU A 370 -26.39 -12.33 -8.22
CA LEU A 370 -27.28 -11.73 -9.23
C LEU A 370 -26.46 -11.37 -10.47
N TRP A 371 -26.78 -11.97 -11.62
CA TRP A 371 -26.16 -11.63 -12.92
C TRP A 371 -24.62 -11.54 -12.85
N SER A 372 -24.00 -12.47 -12.13
CA SER A 372 -22.55 -12.52 -11.90
C SER A 372 -22.00 -13.85 -12.41
N GLY A 373 -22.37 -14.28 -13.61
CA GLY A 373 -22.05 -15.60 -14.16
C GLY A 373 -23.29 -16.48 -14.42
N THR A 374 -23.12 -17.45 -15.31
CA THR A 374 -24.13 -18.49 -15.63
C THR A 374 -24.28 -19.49 -14.47
N ALA A 375 -25.27 -20.38 -14.55
CA ALA A 375 -25.47 -21.42 -13.54
C ALA A 375 -24.23 -22.32 -13.36
N ALA A 376 -23.51 -22.64 -14.45
CA ALA A 376 -22.28 -23.44 -14.39
C ALA A 376 -21.08 -22.68 -13.77
N GLN A 377 -21.15 -21.35 -13.72
CA GLN A 377 -20.11 -20.49 -13.14
C GLN A 377 -20.39 -20.14 -11.67
N VAL A 378 -21.43 -20.72 -11.05
CA VAL A 378 -21.72 -20.54 -9.62
C VAL A 378 -21.76 -21.90 -8.95
N GLN A 379 -20.82 -22.14 -8.04
CA GLN A 379 -20.81 -23.31 -7.18
C GLN A 379 -21.37 -22.94 -5.81
N ASP A 380 -22.58 -23.41 -5.53
CA ASP A 380 -23.24 -23.23 -4.24
C ASP A 380 -23.02 -24.46 -3.34
N LEU A 381 -22.20 -24.32 -2.29
CA LEU A 381 -21.98 -25.34 -1.27
C LEU A 381 -22.80 -25.09 0.01
N THR A 382 -23.66 -24.06 0.03
CA THR A 382 -24.43 -23.66 1.22
C THR A 382 -25.62 -24.56 1.54
N GLY A 383 -25.90 -25.56 0.69
CA GLY A 383 -27.07 -26.42 0.83
C GLY A 383 -28.39 -25.74 0.48
N GLY A 384 -28.36 -24.77 -0.46
CA GLY A 384 -29.56 -24.05 -0.92
C GLY A 384 -29.92 -22.81 -0.08
N ASN A 385 -28.99 -22.31 0.74
CA ASN A 385 -29.18 -21.09 1.53
C ASN A 385 -28.83 -19.82 0.71
N ALA A 386 -28.26 -19.98 -0.48
CA ALA A 386 -28.00 -18.88 -1.39
C ALA A 386 -29.23 -18.55 -2.26
N SER A 387 -29.38 -17.28 -2.65
CA SER A 387 -30.30 -16.85 -3.70
C SER A 387 -29.50 -16.57 -4.97
N VAL A 388 -29.68 -17.39 -6.01
CA VAL A 388 -28.91 -17.28 -7.25
C VAL A 388 -29.83 -16.92 -8.41
N VAL A 389 -29.53 -15.81 -9.09
CA VAL A 389 -30.12 -15.42 -10.37
C VAL A 389 -28.99 -15.43 -11.41
N PRO A 390 -28.89 -16.49 -12.23
CA PRO A 390 -27.85 -16.60 -13.24
C PRO A 390 -27.89 -15.46 -14.27
N THR A 391 -26.75 -15.21 -14.89
CA THR A 391 -26.66 -14.39 -16.11
C THR A 391 -27.33 -15.15 -17.25
N PRO A 392 -28.25 -14.51 -18.02
CA PRO A 392 -28.94 -15.13 -19.15
C PRO A 392 -28.01 -15.67 -20.24
#